data_AF-A0A085JCQ4-F1
#
_entry.id   AF-A0A085JCQ4-F1
#
_cell.length_a   1.000
_cell.length_b   1.000
_cell.length_c   1.000
_cell.angle_alpha   90.00
_cell.angle_beta   90.00
_cell.angle_gamma   90.00
#
_symmetry.space_group_name_H-M   'P 1'
#
loop_
_entity.id
_entity.type
_entity.pdbx_description
1 polymer ?
#
loop_
_entity_poly.entity_id
_entity_poly.type
_entity_poly.pdbx_seq_one_letter_code
_entity_poly.pdbx_strand_id
1 'polypeptide(L)'
;MASALSANNATSAVPLACDTAVRKAFTEAKQRYGAPRLADELPEYNVKTIAASLRRQGLRAKAARNFSPVSYSSADYQALLKRHNLRGSMSARGCCYDNACAESFFHSLKVECIYGERFISREIMRTTVSTLCG
;
A
#
# COMPACT_ATOMS: atom_id res chain seq x y z
N MET A 1 22.97 58.76 -25.26
CA MET A 1 22.73 58.72 -23.80
C MET A 1 22.51 57.27 -23.39
N ALA A 2 23.25 56.85 -22.37
CA ALA A 2 23.17 55.67 -21.50
C ALA A 2 22.50 54.36 -21.97
N SER A 3 23.32 53.31 -21.94
CA SER A 3 22.99 51.89 -21.82
C SER A 3 22.09 51.55 -20.62
N ALA A 4 21.40 50.40 -20.71
CA ALA A 4 21.40 49.40 -19.62
C ALA A 4 21.11 47.99 -20.16
N LEU A 5 22.05 47.08 -19.88
CA LEU A 5 21.98 45.64 -20.07
C LEU A 5 21.04 44.96 -19.05
N SER A 6 20.49 43.81 -19.47
CA SER A 6 20.35 42.54 -18.74
C SER A 6 20.04 42.53 -17.23
N ALA A 7 18.90 41.91 -16.87
CA ALA A 7 18.76 41.23 -15.57
C ALA A 7 17.73 40.08 -15.65
N ASN A 8 18.26 38.88 -15.90
CA ASN A 8 17.86 37.58 -15.34
C ASN A 8 16.65 37.57 -14.39
N ASN A 9 15.65 36.71 -14.66
CA ASN A 9 15.16 35.86 -13.59
C ASN A 9 14.64 34.50 -14.07
N ALA A 10 15.59 33.58 -14.25
CA ALA A 10 15.31 32.16 -14.12
C ALA A 10 14.89 31.88 -12.67
N THR A 11 13.59 31.86 -12.37
CA THR A 11 13.08 31.28 -11.12
C THR A 11 11.84 30.44 -11.40
N SER A 12 11.86 29.19 -10.92
CA SER A 12 10.74 28.26 -10.74
C SER A 12 10.50 27.12 -11.76
N ALA A 13 11.50 26.67 -12.52
CA ALA A 13 11.38 25.41 -13.30
C ALA A 13 11.32 24.13 -12.44
N VAL A 14 11.88 24.16 -11.22
CA VAL A 14 11.92 23.00 -10.29
C VAL A 14 10.55 22.62 -9.69
N PRO A 15 9.69 23.57 -9.25
CA PRO A 15 8.38 23.21 -8.67
C PRO A 15 7.46 22.45 -9.64
N LEU A 16 7.43 22.79 -10.93
CA LEU A 16 6.54 22.15 -11.91
C LEU A 16 6.92 20.68 -12.18
N ALA A 17 8.22 20.39 -12.30
CA ALA A 17 8.70 19.03 -12.52
C ALA A 17 8.40 18.13 -11.31
N CYS A 18 8.70 18.63 -10.10
CA CYS A 18 8.40 17.92 -8.85
C CYS A 18 6.88 17.72 -8.67
N ASP A 19 6.08 18.75 -8.92
CA ASP A 19 4.62 18.66 -8.76
C ASP A 19 4.01 17.64 -9.73
N THR A 20 4.51 17.58 -10.97
CA THR A 20 4.09 16.60 -11.98
C THR A 20 4.48 15.18 -11.59
N ALA A 21 5.72 14.96 -11.14
CA ALA A 21 6.21 13.66 -10.69
C ALA A 21 5.43 13.17 -9.46
N VAL A 22 5.22 14.03 -8.46
CA VAL A 22 4.44 13.71 -7.26
C VAL A 22 3.00 13.38 -7.62
N ARG A 23 2.37 14.14 -8.53
CA ARG A 23 0.99 13.86 -8.96
C ARG A 23 0.88 12.53 -9.70
N LYS A 24 1.81 12.23 -10.60
CA LYS A 24 1.87 10.95 -11.33
C LYS A 24 2.02 9.78 -10.35
N ALA A 25 3.03 9.81 -9.48
CA ALA A 25 3.27 8.77 -8.49
C ALA A 25 2.07 8.61 -7.52
N PHE A 26 1.46 9.71 -7.10
CA PHE A 26 0.26 9.68 -6.26
C PHE A 26 -0.94 9.02 -6.96
N THR A 27 -1.13 9.27 -8.26
CA THR A 27 -2.17 8.61 -9.06
C THR A 27 -1.89 7.13 -9.30
N GLU A 28 -0.65 6.75 -9.61
CA GLU A 28 -0.22 5.36 -9.78
C GLU A 28 -0.39 4.56 -8.48
N ALA A 29 -0.07 5.17 -7.34
CA ALA A 29 -0.30 4.63 -6.01
C ALA A 29 -1.79 4.60 -5.59
N LYS A 30 -2.72 4.96 -6.48
CA LYS A 30 -4.18 5.02 -6.24
C LYS A 30 -4.52 5.86 -5.00
N GLN A 31 -3.75 6.92 -4.78
CA GLN A 31 -3.91 7.86 -3.67
C GLN A 31 -3.69 7.23 -2.28
N ARG A 32 -3.04 6.06 -2.17
CA ARG A 32 -2.79 5.38 -0.88
C ARG A 32 -1.54 5.86 -0.18
N TYR A 33 -0.57 6.36 -0.94
CA TYR A 33 0.75 6.73 -0.44
C TYR A 33 0.76 8.21 -0.05
N GLY A 34 1.23 8.47 1.17
CA GLY A 34 1.59 9.82 1.62
C GLY A 34 3.05 10.13 1.34
N ALA A 35 3.52 11.30 1.80
CA ALA A 35 4.88 11.79 1.55
C ALA A 35 6.01 10.78 1.86
N PRO A 36 5.98 9.98 2.95
CA PRO A 36 7.05 9.02 3.23
C PRO A 36 7.17 7.94 2.15
N ARG A 37 6.06 7.28 1.79
CA ARG A 37 6.04 6.21 0.79
C ARG A 37 6.28 6.72 -0.63
N LEU A 38 5.88 7.96 -0.93
CA LEU A 38 6.19 8.58 -2.21
C LEU A 38 7.67 8.95 -2.33
N ALA A 39 8.38 9.19 -1.22
CA ALA A 39 9.82 9.43 -1.24
C ALA A 39 10.63 8.16 -1.52
N ASP A 40 10.12 6.99 -1.10
CA ASP A 40 10.73 5.70 -1.47
C ASP A 40 10.64 5.46 -2.99
N GLU A 41 9.54 5.89 -3.63
CA GLU A 41 9.30 5.76 -5.08
C GLU A 41 9.99 6.86 -5.91
N LEU A 42 10.24 8.03 -5.29
CA LEU A 42 10.88 9.20 -5.92
C LEU A 42 12.14 9.58 -5.13
N PRO A 43 13.23 8.77 -5.20
CA PRO A 43 14.44 9.00 -4.41
C PRO A 43 15.16 10.31 -4.77
N GLU A 44 14.84 10.88 -5.92
CA GLU A 44 15.34 12.19 -6.39
C GLU A 44 14.84 13.37 -5.53
N TYR A 45 13.76 13.18 -4.75
CA TYR A 45 13.15 14.25 -3.97
C TYR A 45 13.07 13.92 -2.47
N ASN A 46 13.40 14.90 -1.64
CA ASN A 46 13.26 14.77 -0.18
C ASN A 46 11.77 14.67 0.22
N VAL A 47 11.47 13.87 1.25
CA VAL A 47 10.14 13.75 1.88
C VAL A 47 9.50 15.12 2.16
N LYS A 48 10.29 16.10 2.61
CA LYS A 48 9.79 17.47 2.87
C LYS A 48 9.33 18.18 1.61
N THR A 49 10.06 18.02 0.51
CA THR A 49 9.72 18.58 -0.80
C THR A 49 8.44 17.95 -1.34
N ILE A 50 8.32 16.63 -1.23
CA ILE A 50 7.11 15.88 -1.60
C ILE A 50 5.93 16.29 -0.73
N ALA A 51 6.13 16.44 0.58
CA ALA A 51 5.08 16.90 1.49
C ALA A 51 4.64 18.34 1.20
N ALA A 52 5.56 19.23 0.84
CA ALA A 52 5.23 20.59 0.41
C ALA A 52 4.44 20.58 -0.91
N SER A 53 4.85 19.74 -1.87
CA SER A 53 4.14 19.53 -3.14
C SER A 53 2.72 19.02 -2.93
N LEU A 54 2.53 17.96 -2.13
CA LEU A 54 1.20 17.42 -1.80
C LEU A 54 0.28 18.49 -1.19
N ARG A 55 0.81 19.33 -0.29
CA ARG A 55 0.05 20.43 0.32
C ARG A 55 -0.33 21.49 -0.70
N ARG A 56 0.62 21.96 -1.54
CA ARG A 56 0.34 22.93 -2.62
C ARG A 56 -0.73 22.42 -3.59
N GLN A 57 -0.68 21.13 -3.89
CA GLN A 57 -1.54 20.48 -4.87
C GLN A 57 -2.89 20.01 -4.30
N GLY A 58 -3.13 20.13 -2.99
CA GLY A 58 -4.34 19.65 -2.32
C GLY A 58 -4.49 18.12 -2.32
N LEU A 59 -3.40 17.37 -2.55
CA LEU A 59 -3.42 15.91 -2.64
C LEU A 59 -3.32 15.29 -1.23
N ARG A 60 -4.40 14.68 -0.75
CA ARG A 60 -4.44 13.93 0.52
C ARG A 60 -4.60 12.44 0.26
N ALA A 61 -3.72 11.64 0.84
CA ALA A 61 -3.82 10.19 0.78
C ALA A 61 -5.14 9.71 1.41
N LYS A 62 -5.77 8.68 0.81
CA LYS A 62 -6.96 8.03 1.34
C LYS A 62 -6.64 7.42 2.70
N ALA A 63 -7.49 7.71 3.68
CA ALA A 63 -7.43 7.03 4.96
C ALA A 63 -7.53 5.52 4.74
N ALA A 64 -6.67 4.75 5.42
CA ALA A 64 -6.83 3.31 5.45
C ALA A 64 -8.22 3.00 6.01
N ARG A 65 -9.01 2.19 5.30
CA ARG A 65 -10.24 1.67 5.88
C ARG A 65 -9.84 0.78 7.05
N ASN A 66 -10.47 0.96 8.20
CA ASN A 66 -10.30 0.03 9.31
C ASN A 66 -10.73 -1.36 8.83
N PHE A 67 -9.84 -2.33 9.02
CA PHE A 67 -10.17 -3.72 8.76
C PHE A 67 -11.20 -4.14 9.83
N SER A 68 -12.40 -4.49 9.38
CA SER A 68 -13.39 -5.14 10.22
C SER A 68 -13.37 -6.63 9.89
N PRO A 69 -12.94 -7.51 10.81
CA PRO A 69 -12.98 -8.95 10.56
C PRO A 69 -14.43 -9.39 10.40
N VAL A 70 -14.70 -10.17 9.35
CA VAL A 70 -15.98 -10.85 9.18
C VAL A 70 -15.90 -12.18 9.91
N SER A 71 -16.85 -12.45 10.79
CA SER A 71 -16.91 -13.73 11.49
C SER A 71 -17.61 -14.79 10.63
N TYR A 72 -17.11 -16.02 10.67
CA TYR A 72 -17.80 -17.19 10.11
C TYR A 72 -19.18 -17.44 10.75
N SER A 73 -19.46 -16.82 11.90
CA SER A 73 -20.78 -16.85 12.55
C SER A 73 -21.77 -15.77 12.07
N SER A 74 -21.35 -14.86 11.19
CA SER A 74 -22.20 -13.77 10.70
C SER A 74 -23.40 -14.28 9.89
N ALA A 75 -24.55 -13.59 10.02
CA ALA A 75 -25.79 -13.96 9.34
C ALA A 75 -25.64 -14.00 7.82
N ASP A 76 -24.94 -13.00 7.24
CA ASP A 76 -24.70 -12.92 5.80
C ASP A 76 -23.87 -14.10 5.29
N TYR A 77 -22.83 -14.49 6.05
CA TYR A 77 -22.01 -15.65 5.70
C TYR A 77 -22.78 -16.97 5.80
N GLN A 78 -23.60 -17.13 6.84
CA GLN A 78 -24.45 -18.31 7.00
C GLN A 78 -25.54 -18.38 5.91
N ALA A 79 -26.10 -17.24 5.50
CA ALA A 79 -27.04 -17.17 4.38
C ALA A 79 -26.37 -17.56 3.06
N LEU A 80 -25.13 -17.14 2.84
CA LEU A 80 -24.35 -17.52 1.66
C LEU A 80 -24.09 -19.03 1.63
N LEU A 81 -23.68 -19.64 2.74
CA LEU A 81 -23.48 -21.09 2.82
C LEU A 81 -24.76 -21.86 2.51
N LYS A 82 -25.90 -21.45 3.09
CA LYS A 82 -27.21 -22.04 2.80
C LYS A 82 -27.59 -21.93 1.32
N ARG A 83 -27.35 -20.78 0.70
CA ARG A 83 -27.62 -20.57 -0.74
C ARG A 83 -26.84 -21.54 -1.62
N HIS A 84 -25.63 -21.91 -1.21
CA HIS A 84 -24.76 -22.84 -1.94
C HIS A 84 -24.88 -24.30 -1.47
N ASN A 85 -25.87 -24.63 -0.62
CA ASN A 85 -26.04 -25.97 -0.02
C ASN A 85 -24.79 -26.47 0.72
N LEU A 86 -24.01 -25.54 1.29
CA LEU A 86 -22.83 -25.84 2.09
C LEU A 86 -23.18 -25.81 3.58
N ARG A 87 -22.69 -26.81 4.33
CA ARG A 87 -22.81 -26.83 5.78
C ARG A 87 -21.54 -26.27 6.40
N GLY A 88 -21.66 -25.16 7.14
CA GLY A 88 -20.55 -24.64 7.94
C GLY A 88 -20.26 -25.59 9.11
N SER A 89 -19.11 -26.26 9.08
CA SER A 89 -18.57 -26.98 10.24
C SER A 89 -17.77 -25.99 11.07
N MET A 90 -18.40 -25.37 12.07
CA MET A 90 -17.64 -24.61 13.07
C MET A 90 -17.31 -25.53 14.23
N SER A 91 -16.02 -25.66 14.52
CA SER A 91 -15.53 -26.40 15.67
C SER A 91 -15.96 -25.75 16.99
N ALA A 92 -15.97 -26.54 18.06
CA ALA A 92 -16.24 -26.01 19.39
C ALA A 92 -15.25 -24.89 19.74
N ARG A 93 -15.70 -23.91 20.55
CA ARG A 93 -14.81 -22.85 21.05
C ARG A 93 -13.63 -23.49 21.78
N GLY A 94 -12.41 -23.11 21.40
CA GLY A 94 -11.18 -23.63 22.00
C GLY A 94 -10.60 -24.89 21.32
N CYS A 95 -11.20 -25.39 20.23
CA CYS A 95 -10.58 -26.45 19.44
C CYS A 95 -9.47 -25.86 18.54
N CYS A 96 -8.21 -25.92 19.01
CA CYS A 96 -7.07 -25.40 18.27
C CYS A 96 -6.65 -26.32 17.10
N TYR A 97 -7.02 -27.61 17.12
CA TYR A 97 -6.61 -28.58 16.09
C TYR A 97 -7.07 -28.20 14.68
N ASP A 98 -8.29 -27.67 14.54
CA ASP A 98 -8.82 -27.26 13.24
C ASP A 98 -8.14 -26.00 12.68
N ASN A 99 -7.57 -25.16 13.56
CA ASN A 99 -6.83 -23.98 13.15
C ASN A 99 -5.31 -24.24 13.05
N ALA A 100 -4.80 -25.28 13.71
CA ALA A 100 -3.37 -25.56 13.84
C ALA A 100 -2.68 -25.69 12.48
N CYS A 101 -3.31 -26.37 11.52
CA CYS A 101 -2.75 -26.50 10.17
C CYS A 101 -2.60 -25.13 9.47
N ALA A 102 -3.61 -24.26 9.58
CA ALA A 102 -3.55 -22.91 9.02
C ALA A 102 -2.53 -22.04 9.76
N GLU A 103 -2.48 -22.10 11.09
CA GLU A 103 -1.49 -21.36 11.90
C GLU A 103 -0.06 -21.77 11.57
N SER A 104 0.23 -23.07 11.46
CA SER A 104 1.55 -23.57 11.06
C SER A 104 1.94 -23.10 9.66
N PHE A 105 1.03 -23.17 8.69
CA PHE A 105 1.28 -22.64 7.35
C PHE A 105 1.62 -21.15 7.36
N PHE A 106 0.82 -20.32 8.04
CA PHE A 106 1.08 -18.88 8.11
C PHE A 106 2.34 -18.54 8.92
N HIS A 107 2.72 -19.39 9.87
CA HIS A 107 3.98 -19.25 10.58
C HIS A 107 5.17 -19.47 9.64
N SER A 108 5.22 -20.62 8.96
CA SER A 108 6.27 -20.93 7.97
C SER A 108 6.35 -19.86 6.88
N LEU A 109 5.21 -19.46 6.31
CA LEU A 109 5.18 -18.42 5.27
C LEU A 109 5.77 -17.09 5.76
N LYS A 110 5.50 -16.68 7.00
CA LYS A 110 6.08 -15.45 7.54
C LYS A 110 7.58 -15.60 7.79
N VAL A 111 7.99 -16.69 8.42
CA VAL A 111 9.39 -16.91 8.80
C VAL A 111 10.27 -17.04 7.56
N GLU A 112 9.84 -17.82 6.58
CA GLU A 112 10.65 -18.14 5.40
C GLU A 112 10.58 -17.04 4.33
N CYS A 113 9.42 -16.40 4.15
CA CYS A 113 9.24 -15.44 3.05
C CYS A 113 9.31 -13.97 3.48
N ILE A 114 8.98 -13.62 4.73
CA ILE A 114 8.80 -12.22 5.13
C ILE A 114 9.88 -11.78 6.12
N TYR A 115 10.30 -12.67 7.02
CA TYR A 115 11.36 -12.37 7.97
C TYR A 115 12.73 -12.60 7.32
N GLY A 116 13.44 -11.50 7.02
CA GLY A 116 14.79 -11.52 6.44
C GLY A 116 14.89 -10.88 5.07
N GLU A 117 13.79 -10.82 4.33
CA GLU A 117 13.73 -10.27 2.96
C GLU A 117 13.12 -8.85 2.95
N ARG A 118 13.82 -7.89 2.32
CA ARG A 118 13.25 -6.56 2.06
C ARG A 118 12.58 -6.56 0.69
N PHE A 119 11.26 -6.73 0.67
CA PHE A 119 10.49 -6.51 -0.55
C PHE A 119 10.45 -5.03 -0.92
N ILE A 120 11.12 -4.68 -2.02
CA ILE A 120 11.15 -3.33 -2.58
C ILE A 120 9.79 -2.99 -3.22
N SER A 121 9.13 -3.97 -3.85
CA SER A 121 7.85 -3.77 -4.52
C SER A 121 6.84 -4.87 -4.21
N ARG A 122 5.56 -4.50 -4.27
CA ARG A 122 4.43 -5.41 -4.10
C ARG A 122 4.40 -6.51 -5.16
N GLU A 123 4.93 -6.24 -6.35
CA GLU A 123 4.98 -7.22 -7.43
C GLU A 123 5.95 -8.35 -7.10
N ILE A 124 7.14 -8.04 -6.59
CA ILE A 124 8.11 -9.04 -6.14
C ILE A 124 7.50 -9.89 -5.04
N MET A 125 6.88 -9.27 -4.03
CA MET A 125 6.18 -10.02 -2.97
C MET A 125 5.11 -10.98 -3.54
N ARG A 126 4.30 -10.51 -4.50
CA ARG A 126 3.24 -11.34 -5.10
C ARG A 126 3.83 -12.52 -5.88
N THR A 127 4.90 -12.30 -6.63
CA THR A 127 5.61 -13.34 -7.37
C THR A 127 6.23 -14.36 -6.42
N THR A 128 6.97 -13.92 -5.38
CA THR A 128 7.57 -14.81 -4.39
C THR A 128 6.54 -15.71 -3.71
N VAL A 129 5.44 -15.13 -3.22
CA VAL A 129 4.36 -15.91 -2.59
C VAL A 129 3.72 -16.88 -3.59
N SER A 130 3.51 -16.46 -4.84
CA SER A 130 2.92 -17.32 -5.88
C SER A 130 3.82 -18.49 -6.27
N THR A 131 5.15 -18.30 -6.31
CA THR A 131 6.11 -19.35 -6.66
C THR A 131 6.28 -20.37 -5.52
N LEU A 132 6.18 -19.93 -4.27
CA LEU A 132 6.31 -20.82 -3.09
C LEU A 132 5.05 -21.64 -2.79
N CYS A 133 3.87 -21.13 -3.15
CA CYS A 133 2.59 -21.81 -2.91
C CYS A 133 2.06 -22.58 -4.14
N GLY A 134 2.83 -22.61 -5.24
CA GLY A 134 2.47 -23.24 -6.52
C GLY A 134 2.96 -24.67 -6.66
#